data_AF-A0A1M3HMV4-F1
#
_entry.id   AF-A0A1M3HMV4-F1
#
_cell.length_a   1.000
_cell.length_b   1.000
_cell.length_c   1.000
_cell.angle_alpha   90.00
_cell.angle_beta   90.00
_cell.angle_gamma   90.00
#
_symmetry.space_group_name_H-M   'P 1'
#
loop_
_entity.id
_entity.type
_entity.pdbx_description
1 polymer ?
#
loop_
_entity_poly.entity_id
_entity_poly.type
_entity_poly.pdbx_seq_one_letter_code
_entity_poly.pdbx_strand_id
1 'polypeptide(L)'
;MPGWTPKVTEVSNGVYNILLPDRHSRKVETTGADIDAMMKEVLEGALSVEKQISLNWNKFLFDLCLNILADLNVEKNFDEKHFGLWIALLSNKRIVYDGRDHWLISQIREGNYWYDACISTKEDLALDVLHFTSLVKSIK
;
A
#
# COMPACT_ATOMS: atom_id res chain seq x y z
N MET A 1 8.00 -0.84 -0.15
CA MET A 1 6.82 -0.61 -1.03
C MET A 1 6.82 -1.71 -2.09
N PRO A 2 5.66 -2.23 -2.58
CA PRO A 2 5.65 -3.34 -3.54
C PRO A 2 6.49 -3.05 -4.78
N GLY A 3 7.57 -3.80 -5.01
CA GLY A 3 8.42 -3.63 -6.20
C GLY A 3 9.47 -2.51 -6.13
N TRP A 4 9.60 -1.81 -4.99
CA TRP A 4 10.59 -0.74 -4.79
C TRP A 4 11.46 -1.03 -3.56
N THR A 5 12.78 -0.84 -3.73
CA THR A 5 13.77 -1.26 -2.73
C THR A 5 14.67 -0.11 -2.32
N PRO A 6 14.51 0.50 -1.13
CA PRO A 6 15.30 1.66 -0.73
C PRO A 6 16.79 1.34 -0.64
N LYS A 7 17.61 2.29 -1.07
CA LYS A 7 19.06 2.33 -0.87
C LYS A 7 19.40 3.64 -0.19
N VAL A 8 20.06 3.55 0.96
CA VAL A 8 20.50 4.72 1.74
C VAL A 8 22.02 4.75 1.72
N THR A 9 22.59 5.89 1.38
CA THR A 9 24.04 6.10 1.36
C THR A 9 24.38 7.41 2.06
N GLU A 10 25.36 7.40 2.95
CA GLU A 10 25.90 8.66 3.50
C GLU A 10 26.83 9.31 2.47
N VAL A 11 26.56 10.57 2.13
CA VAL A 11 27.29 11.32 1.09
C VAL A 11 28.14 12.46 1.68
N SER A 12 27.84 12.88 2.90
CA SER A 12 28.65 13.78 3.73
C SER A 12 28.28 13.54 5.19
N ASN A 13 29.05 14.09 6.13
CA ASN A 13 28.82 13.92 7.56
C ASN A 13 27.39 14.31 7.95
N GLY A 14 26.55 13.32 8.29
CA GLY A 14 25.14 13.52 8.63
C GLY A 14 24.25 13.93 7.46
N VAL A 15 24.70 13.74 6.22
CA VAL A 15 23.90 13.95 4.99
C VAL A 15 23.83 12.63 4.23
N TYR A 16 22.60 12.21 3.96
CA TYR A 16 22.29 10.97 3.29
C TYR A 16 21.69 11.24 1.92
N ASN A 17 21.91 10.31 1.00
CA ASN A 17 21.13 10.15 -0.22
C ASN A 17 20.24 8.93 -0.04
N ILE A 18 18.95 9.08 -0.36
CA ILE A 18 17.99 7.98 -0.39
C ILE A 18 17.56 7.80 -1.84
N LEU A 19 17.86 6.64 -2.38
CA LEU A 19 17.52 6.22 -3.73
C LEU A 19 16.52 5.07 -3.64
N LEU A 20 15.34 5.26 -4.21
CA LEU A 20 14.28 4.27 -4.27
C LEU A 20 14.10 3.82 -5.74
N PRO A 21 14.86 2.82 -6.20
CA PRO A 21 14.67 2.20 -7.51
C PRO A 21 13.51 1.21 -7.48
N ASP A 22 12.89 1.03 -8.63
CA ASP A 22 11.96 -0.05 -8.88
C ASP A 22 12.57 -1.14 -9.78
N ARG A 23 11.81 -2.22 -9.98
CA ARG A 23 12.21 -3.34 -10.86
C ARG A 23 12.26 -3.00 -12.36
N HIS A 24 11.77 -1.84 -12.76
CA HIS A 24 11.71 -1.36 -14.15
C HIS A 24 12.72 -0.24 -14.43
N SER A 25 13.75 -0.11 -13.57
CA SER A 25 14.82 0.89 -13.67
C SER A 25 14.36 2.34 -13.53
N ARG A 26 13.15 2.58 -13.03
CA ARG A 26 12.69 3.90 -12.59
C ARG A 26 13.23 4.16 -11.20
N LYS A 27 13.38 5.43 -10.86
CA LYS A 27 13.90 5.83 -9.54
C LYS A 27 13.28 7.12 -9.06
N VAL A 28 13.18 7.22 -7.74
CA VAL A 28 12.95 8.47 -7.00
C VAL A 28 14.12 8.63 -6.05
N GLU A 29 14.69 9.83 -5.96
CA GLU A 29 15.86 10.09 -5.12
C GLU A 29 15.75 11.45 -4.43
N THR A 30 16.27 11.53 -3.20
CA THR A 30 16.38 12.77 -2.43
C THR A 30 17.68 12.76 -1.63
N THR A 31 18.15 13.94 -1.20
CA THR A 31 19.39 14.10 -0.44
C THR A 31 19.19 15.13 0.68
N GLY A 32 19.61 14.80 1.89
CA GLY A 32 19.37 15.65 3.05
C GLY A 32 19.86 15.03 4.36
N ALA A 33 19.58 15.71 5.48
CA ALA A 33 19.99 15.25 6.82
C ALA A 33 18.86 14.58 7.61
N ASP A 34 17.59 14.84 7.25
CA ASP A 34 16.41 14.29 7.91
C ASP A 34 15.92 13.04 7.17
N ILE A 35 16.35 11.87 7.65
CA ILE A 35 16.03 10.58 7.03
C ILE A 35 14.52 10.33 6.99
N ASP A 36 13.76 10.71 8.02
CA ASP A 36 12.32 10.43 8.09
C ASP A 36 11.55 11.28 7.06
N ALA A 37 11.87 12.57 6.97
CA ALA A 37 11.29 13.45 5.97
C ALA A 37 11.65 13.00 4.55
N MET A 38 12.91 12.62 4.32
CA MET A 38 13.38 12.13 3.04
C MET A 38 12.72 10.80 2.65
N MET A 39 12.56 9.87 3.59
CA MET A 39 11.86 8.60 3.35
C MET A 39 10.41 8.84 2.95
N LYS A 40 9.72 9.79 3.60
CA LYS A 40 8.36 10.19 3.24
C LYS A 40 8.32 10.73 1.80
N GLU A 41 9.23 11.63 1.45
CA GLU A 41 9.32 12.24 0.11
C GLU A 41 9.50 11.18 -0.99
N VAL A 42 10.47 10.26 -0.83
CA VAL A 42 10.72 9.24 -1.87
C VAL A 42 9.56 8.25 -1.99
N LEU A 43 8.85 7.96 -0.89
CA LEU A 43 7.65 7.11 -0.92
C LEU A 43 6.49 7.81 -1.64
N GLU A 44 6.25 9.09 -1.37
CA GLU A 44 5.23 9.89 -2.06
C GLU A 44 5.53 9.99 -3.56
N GLY A 45 6.79 10.24 -3.92
CA GLY A 45 7.23 10.25 -5.31
C GLY A 45 7.01 8.90 -6.00
N ALA A 46 7.38 7.80 -5.35
CA ALA A 46 7.25 6.48 -5.92
C ALA A 46 5.78 6.04 -6.06
N LEU A 47 4.91 6.42 -5.10
CA LEU A 47 3.45 6.26 -5.22
C LEU A 47 2.88 7.06 -6.39
N SER A 48 3.35 8.29 -6.60
CA SER A 48 2.94 9.12 -7.74
C SER A 48 3.31 8.47 -9.07
N VAL A 49 4.53 7.93 -9.17
CA VAL A 49 4.96 7.15 -10.34
C VAL A 49 4.04 5.96 -10.57
N GLU A 50 3.80 5.12 -9.54
CA GLU A 50 2.93 3.95 -9.64
C GLU A 50 1.50 4.29 -10.04
N LYS A 51 0.94 5.40 -9.54
CA LYS A 51 -0.40 5.86 -9.93
C LYS A 51 -0.51 6.18 -11.42
N GLN A 52 0.54 6.75 -12.02
CA GLN A 52 0.53 7.15 -13.44
C GLN A 52 0.65 5.97 -14.40
N ILE A 53 1.33 4.90 -13.97
CA ILE A 53 1.72 3.78 -14.84
C ILE A 53 0.88 2.52 -14.62
N SER A 54 0.26 2.38 -13.44
CA SER A 54 -0.29 1.10 -13.03
C SER A 54 -1.55 0.81 -13.82
N LEU A 55 -1.48 -0.28 -14.60
CA LEU A 55 -2.65 -0.83 -15.29
C LEU A 55 -3.74 -1.23 -14.29
N ASN A 56 -3.34 -1.60 -13.06
CA ASN A 56 -4.21 -2.06 -12.00
C ASN A 56 -3.78 -1.48 -10.64
N TRP A 57 -4.07 -0.19 -10.47
CA TRP A 57 -3.74 0.58 -9.28
C TRP A 57 -4.32 -0.04 -7.99
N ASN A 58 -5.53 -0.60 -8.06
CA ASN A 58 -6.20 -1.20 -6.91
C ASN A 58 -5.50 -2.48 -6.42
N LYS A 59 -4.98 -3.31 -7.33
CA LYS A 59 -4.12 -4.44 -6.96
C LYS A 59 -2.80 -4.01 -6.32
N PHE A 60 -2.17 -2.95 -6.86
CA PHE A 60 -0.96 -2.40 -6.26
C PHE A 60 -1.20 -1.93 -4.82
N LEU A 61 -2.31 -1.24 -4.58
CA LEU A 61 -2.69 -0.78 -3.25
C LEU A 61 -3.02 -1.92 -2.29
N PHE A 62 -3.66 -2.99 -2.78
CA PHE A 62 -3.84 -4.20 -1.99
C PHE A 62 -2.48 -4.79 -1.55
N ASP A 63 -1.52 -4.91 -2.47
CA ASP A 63 -0.18 -5.42 -2.16
C ASP A 63 0.59 -4.49 -1.21
N LEU A 64 0.38 -3.17 -1.33
CA LEU A 64 0.92 -2.19 -0.39
C LEU A 64 0.35 -2.42 1.02
N CYS A 65 -0.97 -2.62 1.13
CA CYS A 65 -1.60 -2.94 2.41
C CYS A 65 -1.04 -4.22 3.01
N LEU A 66 -0.85 -5.28 2.20
CA LEU A 66 -0.23 -6.51 2.68
C LEU A 66 1.19 -6.31 3.23
N ASN A 67 1.99 -5.44 2.63
CA ASN A 67 3.33 -5.13 3.12
C ASN A 67 3.29 -4.33 4.43
N ILE A 68 2.35 -3.38 4.57
CA ILE A 68 2.18 -2.60 5.81
C ILE A 68 1.70 -3.51 6.95
N LEU A 69 0.83 -4.47 6.61
CA LEU A 69 0.25 -5.42 7.55
C LEU A 69 1.13 -6.66 7.78
N ALA A 70 2.31 -6.76 7.16
CA ALA A 70 3.14 -7.96 7.21
C ALA A 70 3.58 -8.35 8.63
N ASP A 71 3.67 -7.37 9.53
CA ASP A 71 4.00 -7.56 10.95
C ASP A 71 2.79 -8.01 11.81
N LEU A 72 1.59 -8.09 11.22
CA LEU A 72 0.37 -8.51 11.89
C LEU A 72 -0.01 -9.93 11.47
N ASN A 73 -0.75 -10.63 12.33
CA ASN A 73 -1.35 -11.92 12.01
C ASN A 73 -2.49 -11.74 10.99
N VAL A 74 -2.12 -11.65 9.72
CA VAL A 74 -3.04 -11.52 8.59
C VAL A 74 -3.32 -12.89 7.98
N GLU A 75 -4.59 -13.29 7.95
CA GLU A 75 -5.01 -14.42 7.12
C GLU A 75 -5.17 -13.96 5.67
N LYS A 76 -4.50 -14.67 4.77
CA LYS A 76 -4.53 -14.42 3.33
C LYS A 76 -5.36 -15.51 2.67
N ASN A 77 -6.49 -15.15 2.08
CA ASN A 77 -7.31 -16.08 1.31
C ASN A 77 -7.34 -15.63 -0.15
N PHE A 78 -7.04 -16.56 -1.06
CA PHE A 78 -6.97 -16.34 -2.49
C PHE A 78 -7.90 -17.31 -3.20
N ASP A 79 -8.84 -16.77 -3.96
CA ASP A 79 -9.81 -17.56 -4.70
C ASP A 79 -9.73 -17.27 -6.21
N GLU A 80 -9.06 -18.17 -6.94
CA GLU A 80 -8.96 -18.12 -8.40
C GLU A 80 -10.30 -18.41 -9.10
N LYS A 81 -11.22 -19.14 -8.45
CA LYS A 81 -12.51 -19.49 -9.06
C LYS A 81 -13.44 -18.28 -9.17
N HIS A 82 -13.21 -17.25 -8.35
CA HIS A 82 -13.98 -16.01 -8.33
C HIS A 82 -13.15 -14.83 -8.87
N PHE A 83 -12.63 -14.96 -10.10
CA PHE A 83 -11.95 -13.89 -10.84
C PHE A 83 -10.75 -13.25 -10.12
N GLY A 84 -10.12 -13.99 -9.21
CA GLY A 84 -9.09 -13.45 -8.33
C GLY A 84 -9.72 -12.60 -7.24
N LEU A 85 -10.17 -13.24 -6.17
CA LEU A 85 -10.53 -12.54 -4.94
C LEU A 85 -9.36 -12.66 -3.97
N TRP A 86 -8.83 -11.53 -3.52
CA TRP A 86 -7.78 -11.50 -2.51
C TRP A 86 -8.29 -10.85 -1.23
N ILE A 87 -8.12 -11.54 -0.11
CA ILE A 87 -8.60 -11.07 1.19
C ILE A 87 -7.42 -11.00 2.16
N ALA A 88 -7.29 -9.85 2.83
CA ALA A 88 -6.41 -9.66 3.98
C ALA A 88 -7.29 -9.44 5.22
N LEU A 89 -7.35 -10.43 6.10
CA LEU A 89 -8.17 -10.38 7.32
C LEU A 89 -7.33 -9.96 8.53
N LEU A 90 -7.87 -9.07 9.33
CA LEU A 90 -7.33 -8.65 10.62
C LEU A 90 -8.47 -8.53 11.65
N SER A 91 -8.69 -9.61 12.41
CA SER A 91 -9.77 -9.69 13.41
C SER A 91 -11.15 -9.45 12.81
N ASN A 92 -11.85 -8.37 13.20
CA ASN A 92 -13.16 -7.97 12.69
C ASN A 92 -13.07 -6.99 11.53
N LYS A 93 -11.90 -6.78 10.93
CA LYS A 93 -11.71 -5.92 9.75
C LYS A 93 -11.06 -6.74 8.64
N ARG A 94 -11.41 -6.48 7.39
CA ARG A 94 -10.70 -7.07 6.25
C ARG A 94 -10.62 -6.12 5.08
N ILE A 95 -9.60 -6.31 4.25
CA ILE A 95 -9.48 -5.67 2.95
C ILE A 95 -9.72 -6.75 1.90
N VAL A 96 -10.57 -6.43 0.94
CA VAL A 96 -10.91 -7.31 -0.19
C VAL A 96 -10.51 -6.62 -1.46
N TYR A 97 -9.74 -7.31 -2.30
CA TYR A 97 -9.51 -6.90 -3.67
C TYR A 97 -10.26 -7.87 -4.60
N ASP A 98 -11.21 -7.33 -5.36
CA ASP A 98 -11.98 -8.05 -6.37
C ASP A 98 -11.30 -7.87 -7.74
N GLY A 99 -10.75 -8.95 -8.29
CA GLY A 99 -10.08 -8.95 -9.58
C GLY A 99 -10.99 -8.82 -10.80
N ARG A 100 -12.30 -9.05 -10.65
CA ARG A 100 -13.29 -8.91 -11.73
C ARG A 100 -13.56 -7.45 -12.04
N ASP A 101 -13.98 -6.72 -11.01
CA ASP A 101 -14.39 -5.32 -11.11
C ASP A 101 -13.26 -4.36 -10.72
N HIS A 102 -12.10 -4.92 -10.36
CA HIS A 102 -10.91 -4.23 -9.86
C HIS A 102 -11.20 -3.37 -8.63
N TRP A 103 -12.14 -3.75 -7.77
CA TRP A 103 -12.48 -2.99 -6.57
C TRP A 103 -11.54 -3.28 -5.40
N LEU A 104 -11.25 -2.25 -4.62
CA LEU A 104 -10.60 -2.39 -3.31
C LEU A 104 -11.62 -1.98 -2.24
N ILE A 105 -11.95 -2.92 -1.34
CA ILE A 105 -13.05 -2.77 -0.39
C ILE A 105 -12.50 -2.97 1.03
N SER A 106 -12.78 -2.00 1.90
CA SER A 106 -12.62 -2.16 3.35
C SER A 106 -13.91 -2.67 3.95
N GLN A 107 -13.85 -3.74 4.73
CA GLN A 107 -15.01 -4.32 5.38
C GLN A 107 -14.80 -4.47 6.89
N ILE A 108 -15.89 -4.30 7.64
CA ILE A 108 -15.94 -4.49 9.10
C ILE A 108 -16.98 -5.56 9.41
N ARG A 109 -16.68 -6.42 10.38
CA ARG A 109 -17.58 -7.46 10.87
C ARG A 109 -18.41 -6.93 12.03
N GLU A 110 -19.73 -6.99 11.88
CA GLU A 110 -20.68 -6.78 12.97
C GLU A 110 -21.54 -8.04 13.12
N GLY A 111 -21.46 -8.69 14.28
CA GLY A 111 -22.02 -10.02 14.47
C GLY A 111 -21.42 -11.03 13.48
N ASN A 112 -22.29 -11.62 12.66
CA ASN A 112 -21.93 -12.63 11.65
C ASN A 112 -21.85 -12.07 10.21
N TYR A 113 -22.00 -10.76 10.03
CA TYR A 113 -22.07 -10.13 8.72
C TYR A 113 -20.89 -9.18 8.50
N TRP A 114 -20.44 -9.11 7.25
CA TRP A 114 -19.43 -8.15 6.80
C TRP A 114 -20.13 -6.99 6.10
N TYR A 115 -19.72 -5.77 6.44
CA TYR A 115 -20.27 -4.54 5.88
C TYR A 115 -19.17 -3.75 5.19
N ASP A 116 -19.48 -3.19 4.03
CA ASP A 116 -18.57 -2.31 3.28
C ASP A 116 -18.46 -0.98 4.02
N ALA A 117 -17.28 -0.74 4.62
CA ALA A 117 -16.97 0.53 5.27
C ALA A 117 -16.47 1.56 4.26
N CYS A 118 -15.79 1.11 3.20
CA CYS A 118 -15.30 1.95 2.12
C CYS A 118 -15.08 1.10 0.86
N ILE A 119 -15.44 1.64 -0.30
CA ILE A 119 -15.12 1.07 -1.62
C ILE A 119 -14.30 2.11 -2.37
N SER A 120 -13.04 1.80 -2.64
CA SER A 120 -12.16 2.67 -3.40
C SER A 120 -12.32 2.38 -4.90
N THR A 121 -12.83 3.36 -5.64
CA THR A 121 -12.76 3.35 -7.10
C THR A 121 -11.49 4.05 -7.57
N LYS A 122 -11.14 3.91 -8.86
CA LYS A 122 -9.88 4.37 -9.46
C LYS A 122 -9.60 5.87 -9.25
N GLU A 123 -10.63 6.67 -8.95
CA GLU A 123 -10.58 8.13 -8.90
C GLU A 123 -10.35 8.72 -7.49
N ASP A 124 -10.69 8.00 -6.40
CA ASP A 124 -10.72 8.57 -5.03
C ASP A 124 -9.45 8.29 -4.17
N LEU A 125 -8.47 7.59 -4.74
CA LEU A 125 -7.48 6.81 -4.01
C LEU A 125 -6.35 7.55 -3.29
N ALA A 126 -6.23 8.87 -3.45
CA ALA A 126 -5.22 9.66 -2.71
C ALA A 126 -5.62 9.84 -1.23
N LEU A 127 -6.93 9.89 -0.94
CA LEU A 127 -7.46 9.91 0.42
C LEU A 127 -7.37 8.52 1.08
N ASP A 128 -7.48 7.45 0.29
CA ASP A 128 -7.59 6.09 0.80
C ASP A 128 -6.27 5.53 1.33
N VAL A 129 -5.10 5.84 0.77
CA VAL A 129 -3.84 5.35 1.36
C VAL A 129 -3.61 5.90 2.78
N LEU A 130 -3.99 7.16 3.02
CA LEU A 130 -3.97 7.79 4.34
C LEU A 130 -5.09 7.28 5.23
N HIS A 131 -6.30 7.06 4.70
CA HIS A 131 -7.39 6.46 5.45
C HIS A 131 -7.10 5.01 5.83
N PHE A 132 -6.54 4.20 4.94
CA PHE A 132 -6.14 2.82 5.17
C PHE A 132 -4.95 2.75 6.12
N THR A 133 -3.92 3.56 5.95
CA THR A 133 -2.84 3.61 6.96
C THR A 133 -3.33 4.12 8.31
N SER A 134 -4.31 5.03 8.36
CA SER A 134 -5.00 5.43 9.59
C SER A 134 -5.83 4.28 10.19
N LEU A 135 -6.58 3.55 9.36
CA LEU A 135 -7.38 2.39 9.76
C LEU A 135 -6.47 1.29 10.32
N VAL A 136 -5.33 1.05 9.68
CA VAL A 136 -4.30 0.10 10.13
C VAL A 136 -3.56 0.60 11.39
N LYS A 137 -3.25 1.89 11.48
CA LYS A 137 -2.64 2.50 12.68
C LYS A 137 -3.60 2.50 13.87
N SER A 138 -4.91 2.65 13.65
CA SER A 138 -5.95 2.55 14.69
C SER A 138 -6.12 1.14 15.27
N ILE A 139 -5.41 0.15 14.72
CA ILE A 139 -5.42 -1.25 15.15
C ILE A 139 -4.16 -1.58 15.99
N LYS A 140 -3.15 -0.69 16.05
CA LYS A 140 -2.05 -0.73 17.04
C LYS A 140 -2.46 0.00 18.31
#